data_AF-A0A4Z2EP12-F1
#
_entry.id   AF-A0A4Z2EP12-F1
#
_cell.length_a   1.000
_cell.length_b   1.000
_cell.length_c   1.000
_cell.angle_alpha   90.00
_cell.angle_beta   90.00
_cell.angle_gamma   90.00
#
_symmetry.space_group_name_H-M   'P 1'
#
loop_
_entity.id
_entity.type
_entity.pdbx_description
1 polymer ?
#
loop_
_entity_poly.entity_id
_entity_poly.type
_entity_poly.pdbx_seq_one_letter_code
_entity_poly.pdbx_strand_id
1 'polypeptide(L)'
;MGLRDLKKKNKNNKKKKNNNKKNKKKKKKKKKKNEVKALGGLHKREILQMRKSPCRFILQPPAMDQLLDPARRTVERVAALLGCSTTSAQVAAYLDEHDELRHLREEFLVPTMQQLPHTDLSLVDGAEECVYLAGNSLGLQPRRARQYLEEELDKWAAMGVHGHTRGARPWAWAEDHLEGAMAEVVGAEPEEVALMNGLTVNLHLLLVTCCRPV
;
A
#
# COMPACT_ATOMS: atom_id res chain seq x y z
N MET A 1 56.21 43.98 -30.97
CA MET A 1 56.03 42.97 -29.89
C MET A 1 55.78 41.61 -30.51
N GLY A 2 56.67 40.64 -30.28
CA GLY A 2 56.72 39.38 -31.04
C GLY A 2 55.75 38.28 -30.55
N LEU A 3 55.45 37.33 -31.44
CA LEU A 3 54.57 36.16 -31.24
C LEU A 3 54.82 35.35 -29.93
N ARG A 4 56.00 35.48 -29.31
CA ARG A 4 56.35 34.85 -28.02
C ARG A 4 55.58 35.45 -26.83
N ASP A 5 55.22 36.74 -26.87
CA ASP A 5 54.53 37.43 -25.76
C ASP A 5 53.03 37.13 -25.72
N LEU A 6 52.40 36.94 -26.89
CA LEU A 6 51.01 36.49 -26.97
C LEU A 6 50.83 35.06 -26.42
N LYS A 7 51.75 34.14 -26.70
CA LYS A 7 51.69 32.76 -26.18
C LYS A 7 51.85 32.70 -24.65
N LYS A 8 52.70 33.55 -24.05
CA LYS A 8 52.84 33.66 -22.58
C LYS A 8 51.59 34.26 -21.91
N LYS A 9 51.03 35.34 -22.46
CA LYS A 9 49.77 35.94 -21.95
C LYS A 9 48.60 34.94 -22.00
N ASN A 10 48.49 34.15 -23.07
CA ASN A 10 47.40 33.19 -23.23
C ASN A 10 47.53 31.97 -22.29
N LYS A 11 48.75 31.48 -22.02
CA LYS A 11 49.00 30.44 -21.01
C LYS A 11 48.68 30.91 -19.58
N ASN A 12 49.03 32.16 -19.23
CA ASN A 12 48.72 32.73 -17.92
C ASN A 12 47.22 32.95 -17.71
N ASN A 13 46.48 33.37 -18.74
CA ASN A 13 45.01 33.49 -18.67
C ASN A 13 44.30 32.13 -18.54
N LYS A 14 44.78 31.07 -19.22
CA LYS A 14 44.26 29.70 -19.04
C LYS A 14 44.51 29.16 -17.63
N LYS A 15 45.70 29.38 -17.05
CA LYS A 15 46.01 29.00 -15.67
C LYS A 15 45.14 29.74 -14.65
N LYS A 16 44.95 31.06 -14.80
CA LYS A 16 44.06 31.86 -13.94
C LYS A 16 42.60 31.39 -14.02
N LYS A 17 42.07 31.11 -15.22
CA LYS A 17 40.70 30.57 -15.41
C LYS A 17 40.51 29.20 -14.75
N ASN A 18 41.50 28.30 -14.82
CA ASN A 18 41.43 26.97 -14.21
C ASN A 18 41.49 27.03 -12.67
N ASN A 19 42.31 27.89 -12.08
CA ASN A 19 42.35 28.08 -10.63
C ASN A 19 41.05 28.66 -10.09
N ASN A 20 40.43 29.61 -10.81
CA ASN A 20 39.13 30.16 -10.42
C ASN A 20 38.00 29.11 -10.50
N LYS A 21 38.00 28.24 -11.53
CA LYS A 21 37.05 27.12 -11.63
C LYS A 21 37.23 26.09 -10.50
N LYS A 22 38.48 25.75 -10.13
CA LYS A 22 38.76 24.84 -9.00
C LYS A 22 38.31 25.41 -7.66
N ASN A 23 38.53 26.71 -7.42
CA ASN A 23 38.06 27.37 -6.18
C ASN A 23 36.53 27.46 -6.10
N LYS A 24 35.84 27.74 -7.21
CA LYS A 24 34.36 27.68 -7.25
C LYS A 24 33.81 26.27 -6.97
N LYS A 25 34.43 25.21 -7.51
CA LYS A 25 34.05 23.82 -7.21
C LYS A 25 34.28 23.44 -5.75
N LYS A 26 35.40 23.85 -5.14
CA LYS A 26 35.67 23.63 -3.70
C LYS A 26 34.65 24.36 -2.81
N LYS A 27 34.30 25.61 -3.10
CA LYS A 27 33.26 26.35 -2.37
C LYS A 27 31.88 25.68 -2.48
N LYS A 28 31.47 25.21 -3.67
CA LYS A 28 30.21 24.47 -3.85
C LYS A 28 30.18 23.14 -3.06
N LYS A 29 31.27 22.37 -3.06
CA LYS A 29 31.36 21.13 -2.25
C LYS A 29 31.28 21.42 -0.75
N LYS A 30 31.90 22.49 -0.27
CA LYS A 30 31.84 22.89 1.16
C LYS A 30 30.42 23.33 1.55
N LYS A 31 29.72 24.05 0.67
CA LYS A 31 28.32 24.47 0.89
C LYS A 31 27.37 23.25 0.96
N LYS A 32 27.45 22.33 -0.01
CA LYS A 32 26.66 21.07 0.01
C LYS A 32 26.93 20.22 1.25
N LYS A 33 28.19 20.14 1.70
CA LYS A 33 28.55 19.36 2.90
C LYS A 33 28.00 19.99 4.19
N ASN A 34 27.85 21.32 4.23
CA ASN A 34 27.22 22.02 5.35
C ASN A 34 25.69 21.90 5.33
N GLU A 35 25.06 21.95 4.15
CA GLU A 35 23.60 21.74 4.00
C GLU A 35 23.19 20.31 4.42
N VAL A 36 23.93 19.28 4.00
CA VAL A 36 23.66 17.88 4.40
C VAL A 36 23.86 17.67 5.90
N LYS A 37 24.83 18.37 6.53
CA LYS A 37 25.01 18.35 7.98
C LYS A 37 23.89 19.08 8.74
N ALA A 38 23.34 20.15 8.16
CA ALA A 38 22.21 20.88 8.75
C ALA A 38 20.92 20.05 8.68
N LEU A 39 20.66 19.40 7.54
CA LEU A 39 19.50 18.51 7.35
C LEU A 39 19.57 17.29 8.28
N GLY A 40 20.74 16.66 8.43
CA GLY A 40 20.92 15.55 9.39
C GLY A 40 20.80 15.95 10.86
N GLY A 41 20.92 17.25 11.18
CA GLY A 41 20.70 17.79 12.53
C GLY A 41 19.23 18.13 12.81
N LEU A 42 18.48 18.54 11.78
CA LEU A 42 17.03 18.81 11.86
C LEU A 42 16.22 17.51 11.97
N HIS A 43 16.52 16.52 11.13
CA HIS A 43 15.85 15.21 11.16
C HIS A 43 16.03 14.48 12.50
N LYS A 44 17.21 14.62 13.14
CA LYS A 44 17.46 14.03 14.47
C LYS A 44 16.67 14.71 15.60
N ARG A 45 16.27 15.98 15.44
CA ARG A 45 15.48 16.71 16.44
C ARG A 45 13.99 16.40 16.30
N GLU A 46 13.49 16.21 15.08
CA GLU A 46 12.11 15.79 14.82
C GLU A 46 11.84 14.36 15.30
N ILE A 47 12.76 13.41 15.02
CA ILE A 47 12.64 12.01 15.49
C ILE A 47 12.65 11.90 17.02
N LEU A 48 13.32 12.84 17.72
CA LEU A 48 13.35 12.85 19.19
C LEU A 48 12.11 13.53 19.82
N GLN A 49 11.39 14.36 19.07
CA GLN A 49 10.12 14.96 19.53
C GLN A 49 8.92 14.03 19.30
N MET A 50 8.90 13.20 18.26
CA MET A 50 7.83 12.21 18.05
C MET A 50 7.76 11.14 19.15
N ARG A 51 8.83 10.91 19.91
CA ARG A 51 8.88 9.93 21.01
C ARG A 51 8.13 10.37 22.29
N LYS A 52 7.47 11.52 22.30
CA LYS A 52 6.78 12.05 23.50
C LYS A 52 5.28 12.28 23.34
N SER A 53 4.69 11.92 22.21
CA SER A 53 3.24 11.90 22.06
C SER A 53 2.73 10.52 22.48
N PRO A 54 2.00 10.37 23.60
CA PRO A 54 1.29 9.12 23.85
C PRO A 54 0.24 8.95 22.77
N CYS A 55 0.35 7.89 21.97
CA CYS A 55 -0.73 7.43 21.09
C CYS A 55 -1.97 7.23 21.96
N ARG A 56 -2.89 8.19 21.91
CA ARG A 56 -4.17 8.10 22.63
C ARG A 56 -5.14 7.31 21.76
N PHE A 57 -4.79 6.06 21.47
CA PHE A 57 -5.71 5.05 20.96
C PHE A 57 -6.34 4.36 22.17
N ILE A 58 -7.30 5.04 22.80
CA ILE A 58 -8.29 4.38 23.65
C ILE A 58 -9.64 4.57 22.96
N LEU A 59 -9.87 3.79 21.91
CA LEU A 59 -11.23 3.39 21.59
C LEU A 59 -11.51 2.19 22.49
N GLN A 60 -12.25 2.43 23.57
CA GLN A 60 -12.83 1.36 24.36
C GLN A 60 -13.71 0.55 23.40
N PRO A 61 -13.46 -0.76 23.19
CA PRO A 61 -14.29 -1.53 22.29
C PRO A 61 -15.73 -1.51 22.83
N PRO A 62 -16.74 -1.17 22.02
CA PRO A 62 -18.12 -1.32 22.46
C PRO A 62 -18.34 -2.79 22.86
N ALA A 63 -19.10 -3.00 23.94
CA ALA A 63 -19.47 -4.35 24.37
C ALA A 63 -20.11 -5.08 23.17
N MET A 64 -19.79 -6.37 22.98
CA MET A 64 -20.29 -7.18 21.86
C MET A 64 -21.83 -7.09 21.69
N ASP A 65 -22.56 -6.92 22.80
CA ASP A 65 -24.01 -6.70 22.82
C ASP A 65 -24.46 -5.41 22.10
N GLN A 66 -23.67 -4.34 22.15
CA GLN A 66 -23.98 -3.06 21.49
C GLN A 66 -23.76 -3.11 19.97
N LEU A 67 -22.94 -4.05 19.48
CA LEU A 67 -22.66 -4.22 18.06
C LEU A 67 -23.72 -5.11 17.37
N LEU A 68 -24.37 -6.02 18.11
CA LEU A 68 -25.40 -6.94 17.59
C LEU A 68 -26.81 -6.35 17.58
N ASP A 69 -27.10 -5.41 18.49
CA ASP A 69 -28.41 -4.75 18.62
C ASP A 69 -28.87 -4.02 17.33
N PRO A 70 -28.00 -3.36 16.54
CA PRO A 70 -28.40 -2.71 15.28
C PRO A 70 -28.82 -3.71 14.19
N ALA A 71 -28.09 -4.84 14.06
CA ALA A 71 -28.33 -5.83 13.02
C ALA A 71 -29.63 -6.59 13.27
N ARG A 72 -29.83 -7.09 14.50
CA ARG A 72 -31.07 -7.79 14.89
C ARG A 72 -32.30 -6.92 14.69
N ARG A 73 -32.27 -5.66 15.18
CA ARG A 73 -33.38 -4.72 15.00
C ARG A 73 -33.63 -4.39 13.53
N THR A 74 -32.59 -4.34 12.70
CA THR A 74 -32.73 -4.12 11.26
C THR A 74 -33.45 -5.27 10.59
N VAL A 75 -33.07 -6.52 10.89
CA VAL A 75 -33.75 -7.72 10.39
C VAL A 75 -35.21 -7.77 10.86
N GLU A 76 -35.48 -7.50 12.14
CA GLU A 76 -36.84 -7.44 12.69
C GLU A 76 -37.69 -6.35 12.01
N ARG A 77 -37.12 -5.16 11.77
CA ARG A 77 -37.78 -4.06 11.08
C ARG A 77 -38.12 -4.41 9.62
N VAL A 78 -37.17 -5.00 8.89
CA VAL A 78 -37.38 -5.41 7.49
C VAL A 78 -38.42 -6.53 7.41
N ALA A 79 -38.36 -7.51 8.31
CA ALA A 79 -39.35 -8.58 8.37
C ALA A 79 -40.77 -8.04 8.63
N ALA A 80 -40.90 -7.09 9.56
CA ALA A 80 -42.17 -6.41 9.82
C ALA A 80 -42.67 -5.59 8.62
N LEU A 81 -41.77 -4.88 7.92
CA LEU A 81 -42.09 -4.13 6.69
C LEU A 81 -42.63 -5.04 5.59
N LEU A 82 -42.03 -6.22 5.42
CA LEU A 82 -42.42 -7.20 4.40
C LEU A 82 -43.58 -8.11 4.83
N GLY A 83 -44.04 -8.01 6.09
CA GLY A 83 -45.09 -8.86 6.63
C GLY A 83 -44.71 -10.35 6.68
N CYS A 84 -43.43 -10.67 6.86
CA CYS A 84 -42.93 -12.04 6.85
C CYS A 84 -42.12 -12.40 8.12
N SER A 85 -41.73 -13.66 8.26
CA SER A 85 -40.85 -14.11 9.36
C SER A 85 -39.45 -13.54 9.21
N THR A 86 -38.75 -13.28 10.33
CA THR A 86 -37.34 -12.85 10.37
C THR A 86 -36.37 -13.83 9.70
N THR A 87 -36.76 -15.10 9.59
CA THR A 87 -35.99 -16.18 8.95
C THR A 87 -36.38 -16.43 7.49
N SER A 88 -37.27 -15.60 6.93
CA SER A 88 -37.72 -15.74 5.54
C SER A 88 -36.62 -15.34 4.55
N ALA A 89 -36.49 -16.08 3.45
CA ALA A 89 -35.59 -15.73 2.34
C ALA A 89 -35.90 -14.35 1.72
N GLN A 90 -37.14 -13.87 1.85
CA GLN A 90 -37.54 -12.54 1.38
C GLN A 90 -36.79 -11.42 2.10
N VAL A 91 -36.47 -11.61 3.39
CA VAL A 91 -35.68 -10.64 4.16
C VAL A 91 -34.26 -10.54 3.61
N ALA A 92 -33.63 -11.69 3.32
CA ALA A 92 -32.30 -11.71 2.71
C ALA A 92 -32.30 -11.04 1.33
N ALA A 93 -33.25 -11.37 0.46
CA ALA A 93 -33.37 -10.76 -0.87
C ALA A 93 -33.55 -9.24 -0.80
N TYR A 94 -34.36 -8.75 0.15
CA TYR A 94 -34.52 -7.31 0.37
C TYR A 94 -33.22 -6.65 0.82
N LEU A 95 -32.49 -7.28 1.74
CA LEU A 95 -31.20 -6.74 2.22
C LEU A 95 -30.15 -6.73 1.10
N ASP A 96 -30.10 -7.76 0.26
CA ASP A 96 -29.21 -7.80 -0.91
C ASP A 96 -29.57 -6.71 -1.93
N GLU A 97 -30.86 -6.44 -2.15
CA GLU A 97 -31.31 -5.38 -3.07
C GLU A 97 -30.92 -3.98 -2.58
N HIS A 98 -30.89 -3.77 -1.26
CA HIS A 98 -30.58 -2.48 -0.63
C HIS A 98 -29.11 -2.36 -0.17
N ASP A 99 -28.25 -3.31 -0.53
CA ASP A 99 -26.82 -3.23 -0.27
C ASP A 99 -26.13 -2.33 -1.31
N GLU A 100 -25.68 -1.15 -0.88
CA GLU A 100 -24.92 -0.21 -1.71
C GLU A 100 -23.62 -0.83 -2.26
N LEU A 101 -23.06 -1.84 -1.59
CA LEU A 101 -21.83 -2.52 -1.95
C LEU A 101 -22.03 -3.75 -2.83
N ARG A 102 -23.28 -4.14 -3.13
CA ARG A 102 -23.61 -5.35 -3.91
C ARG A 102 -22.81 -5.48 -5.20
N HIS A 103 -22.59 -4.37 -5.89
CA HIS A 103 -21.85 -4.31 -7.15
C HIS A 103 -20.39 -4.81 -7.03
N LEU A 104 -19.77 -4.71 -5.85
CA LEU A 104 -18.40 -5.18 -5.62
C LEU A 104 -18.28 -6.70 -5.74
N ARG A 105 -19.37 -7.46 -5.53
CA ARG A 105 -19.40 -8.91 -5.71
C ARG A 105 -18.94 -9.31 -7.12
N GLU A 106 -19.29 -8.50 -8.12
CA GLU A 106 -18.96 -8.76 -9.52
C GLU A 106 -17.46 -8.60 -9.81
N GLU A 107 -16.69 -7.92 -8.96
CA GLU A 107 -15.24 -7.74 -9.11
C GLU A 107 -14.43 -8.97 -8.68
N PHE A 108 -15.08 -10.03 -8.19
CA PHE A 108 -14.44 -11.27 -7.75
C PHE A 108 -14.80 -12.48 -8.62
N LEU A 109 -13.89 -13.46 -8.63
CA LEU A 109 -14.11 -14.77 -9.24
C LEU A 109 -14.59 -15.74 -8.15
N VAL A 110 -15.89 -16.04 -8.14
CA VAL A 110 -16.50 -17.04 -7.24
C VAL A 110 -16.51 -18.40 -7.95
N PRO A 111 -15.98 -19.48 -7.35
CA PRO A 111 -16.06 -20.82 -7.92
C PRO A 111 -17.50 -21.32 -7.99
N THR A 112 -17.81 -22.09 -9.03
CA THR A 112 -19.06 -22.86 -9.12
C THR A 112 -18.96 -24.15 -8.30
N MET A 113 -20.08 -24.71 -7.87
CA MET A 113 -20.13 -25.94 -7.07
C MET A 113 -19.42 -27.12 -7.74
N GLN A 114 -19.53 -27.24 -9.07
CA GLN A 114 -18.84 -28.30 -9.84
C GLN A 114 -17.31 -28.17 -9.88
N GLN A 115 -16.76 -26.96 -9.65
CA GLN A 115 -15.31 -26.73 -9.65
C GLN A 115 -14.65 -27.08 -8.32
N LEU A 116 -15.45 -27.23 -7.26
CA LEU A 116 -14.94 -27.51 -5.92
C LEU A 116 -14.70 -29.02 -5.71
N PRO A 117 -13.63 -29.38 -5.00
CA PRO A 117 -13.41 -30.77 -4.60
C PRO A 117 -14.43 -31.18 -3.52
N HIS A 118 -14.75 -32.47 -3.47
CA HIS A 118 -15.64 -33.06 -2.45
C HIS A 118 -17.10 -32.58 -2.48
N THR A 119 -17.55 -31.95 -3.57
CA THR A 119 -18.96 -31.62 -3.79
C THR A 119 -19.74 -32.85 -4.27
N ASP A 120 -20.85 -33.18 -3.61
CA ASP A 120 -21.82 -34.17 -4.09
C ASP A 120 -22.84 -33.50 -5.03
N LEU A 121 -22.62 -33.62 -6.34
CA LEU A 121 -23.47 -33.04 -7.39
C LEU A 121 -24.87 -33.66 -7.46
N SER A 122 -25.16 -34.73 -6.70
CA SER A 122 -26.53 -35.23 -6.58
C SER A 122 -27.40 -34.38 -5.64
N LEU A 123 -26.78 -33.55 -4.80
CA LEU A 123 -27.44 -32.73 -3.78
C LEU A 123 -27.51 -31.23 -4.13
N VAL A 124 -26.74 -30.78 -5.12
CA VAL A 124 -26.62 -29.36 -5.48
C VAL A 124 -26.59 -29.16 -6.99
N ASP A 125 -26.98 -27.98 -7.46
CA ASP A 125 -26.75 -27.58 -8.84
C ASP A 125 -25.27 -27.22 -9.04
N GLY A 126 -24.60 -27.93 -9.95
CA GLY A 126 -23.20 -27.72 -10.27
C GLY A 126 -22.89 -26.35 -10.90
N ALA A 127 -23.87 -25.72 -11.54
CA ALA A 127 -23.71 -24.42 -12.20
C ALA A 127 -23.80 -23.23 -11.21
N GLU A 128 -24.37 -23.43 -10.03
CA GLU A 128 -24.48 -22.38 -9.02
C GLU A 128 -23.12 -22.03 -8.42
N GLU A 129 -22.97 -20.75 -8.04
CA GLU A 129 -21.82 -20.29 -7.29
C GLU A 129 -21.80 -20.88 -5.88
N CYS A 130 -20.61 -21.18 -5.37
CA CYS A 130 -20.49 -21.72 -4.04
C CYS A 130 -20.74 -20.66 -2.96
N VAL A 131 -21.21 -21.11 -1.80
CA VAL A 131 -21.31 -20.26 -0.60
C VAL A 131 -19.94 -20.21 0.08
N TYR A 132 -19.11 -19.24 -0.30
CA TYR A 132 -17.71 -19.15 0.14
C TYR A 132 -17.55 -18.39 1.47
N LEU A 133 -17.55 -19.12 2.60
CA LEU A 133 -17.40 -18.56 3.95
C LEU A 133 -15.97 -18.68 4.53
N ALA A 134 -14.96 -18.77 3.66
CA ALA A 134 -13.55 -18.94 4.05
C ALA A 134 -12.64 -17.74 3.70
N GLY A 135 -13.24 -16.59 3.36
CA GLY A 135 -12.53 -15.38 2.92
C GLY A 135 -11.55 -14.80 3.95
N ASN A 136 -11.73 -15.10 5.24
CA ASN A 136 -10.82 -14.70 6.31
C ASN A 136 -9.48 -15.45 6.29
N SER A 137 -9.43 -16.64 5.68
CA SER A 137 -8.20 -17.41 5.51
C SER A 137 -7.58 -17.16 4.15
N LEU A 138 -8.39 -17.21 3.10
CA LEU A 138 -7.96 -16.95 1.73
C LEU A 138 -9.06 -16.18 1.00
N GLY A 139 -8.78 -14.94 0.63
CA GLY A 139 -9.72 -14.13 -0.15
C GLY A 139 -9.95 -14.70 -1.55
N LEU A 140 -11.16 -14.50 -2.08
CA LEU A 140 -11.43 -14.79 -3.49
C LEU A 140 -10.54 -13.93 -4.39
N GLN A 141 -10.18 -14.47 -5.56
CA GLN A 141 -9.35 -13.75 -6.51
C GLN A 141 -10.11 -12.57 -7.11
N PRO A 142 -9.58 -11.33 -7.05
CA PRO A 142 -10.12 -10.20 -7.80
C PRO A 142 -9.94 -10.44 -9.31
N ARG A 143 -10.95 -10.09 -10.12
CA ARG A 143 -10.92 -10.29 -11.59
C ARG A 143 -9.72 -9.62 -12.25
N ARG A 144 -9.34 -8.44 -11.77
CA ARG A 144 -8.22 -7.63 -12.31
C ARG A 144 -6.85 -8.19 -11.96
N ALA A 145 -6.74 -9.13 -11.01
CA ALA A 145 -5.45 -9.66 -10.57
C ALA A 145 -4.62 -10.24 -11.72
N ARG A 146 -5.27 -10.99 -12.63
CA ARG A 146 -4.62 -11.55 -13.81
C ARG A 146 -4.10 -10.46 -14.75
N GLN A 147 -4.92 -9.45 -15.03
CA GLN A 147 -4.55 -8.34 -15.91
C GLN A 147 -3.31 -7.61 -15.40
N TYR A 148 -3.27 -7.25 -14.11
CA TYR A 148 -2.10 -6.57 -13.55
C TYR A 148 -0.84 -7.42 -13.57
N LEU A 149 -0.96 -8.74 -13.39
CA LEU A 149 0.17 -9.65 -13.52
C LEU A 149 0.69 -9.69 -14.96
N GLU A 150 -0.21 -9.85 -15.94
CA GLU A 150 0.14 -9.89 -17.37
C GLU A 150 0.82 -8.59 -17.80
N GLU A 151 0.33 -7.42 -17.38
CA GLU A 151 0.97 -6.12 -17.64
C GLU A 151 2.43 -6.07 -17.16
N GLU A 152 2.73 -6.64 -15.98
CA GLU A 152 4.09 -6.66 -15.42
C GLU A 152 5.00 -7.68 -16.11
N LEU A 153 4.44 -8.84 -16.51
CA LEU A 153 5.16 -9.86 -17.26
C LEU A 153 5.53 -9.38 -18.67
N ASP A 154 4.59 -8.73 -19.35
CA ASP A 154 4.82 -8.12 -20.67
C ASP A 154 5.86 -7.01 -20.58
N LYS A 155 5.79 -6.19 -19.53
CA LYS A 155 6.79 -5.17 -19.24
C LYS A 155 8.18 -5.77 -19.06
N TRP A 156 8.27 -6.89 -18.35
CA TRP A 156 9.53 -7.59 -18.14
C TRP A 156 10.09 -8.13 -19.46
N ALA A 157 9.25 -8.78 -20.27
CA ALA A 157 9.65 -9.31 -21.58
C ALA A 157 10.14 -8.20 -22.53
N ALA A 158 9.48 -7.04 -22.53
CA ALA A 158 9.81 -5.94 -23.44
C ALA A 158 11.03 -5.10 -22.99
N MET A 159 11.19 -4.85 -21.69
CA MET A 159 12.14 -3.85 -21.18
C MET A 159 13.27 -4.43 -20.33
N GLY A 160 13.17 -5.68 -19.86
CA GLY A 160 14.14 -6.30 -18.98
C GLY A 160 14.46 -5.40 -17.78
N VAL A 161 15.76 -5.16 -17.54
CA VAL A 161 16.26 -4.33 -16.43
C VAL A 161 15.71 -2.90 -16.44
N HIS A 162 15.30 -2.37 -17.61
CA HIS A 162 14.75 -1.01 -17.67
C HIS A 162 13.40 -0.90 -16.96
N GLY A 163 12.69 -2.01 -16.75
CA GLY A 163 11.44 -2.07 -15.98
C GLY A 163 11.57 -1.62 -14.52
N HIS A 164 12.78 -1.61 -13.95
CA HIS A 164 13.02 -1.07 -12.61
C HIS A 164 12.61 0.41 -12.47
N THR A 165 12.79 1.21 -13.53
CA THR A 165 12.63 2.68 -13.48
C THR A 165 11.64 3.21 -14.51
N ARG A 166 11.05 2.33 -15.32
CA ARG A 166 10.17 2.68 -16.45
C ARG A 166 8.85 1.91 -16.39
N GLY A 167 7.84 2.44 -17.08
CA GLY A 167 6.49 1.88 -17.15
C GLY A 167 5.53 2.54 -16.17
N ALA A 168 4.28 2.06 -16.17
CA ALA A 168 3.21 2.60 -15.31
C ALA A 168 3.49 2.39 -13.81
N ARG A 169 4.11 1.25 -13.45
CA ARG A 169 4.51 0.91 -12.08
C ARG A 169 5.99 0.54 -12.05
N PRO A 170 6.92 1.49 -11.91
CA PRO A 170 8.34 1.18 -11.82
C PRO A 170 8.65 0.28 -10.61
N TRP A 171 9.38 -0.82 -10.79
CA TRP A 171 9.58 -1.79 -9.70
C TRP A 171 10.39 -1.24 -8.51
N ALA A 172 11.17 -0.19 -8.72
CA ALA A 172 11.96 0.41 -7.65
C ALA A 172 11.12 1.25 -6.66
N TRP A 173 9.88 1.58 -7.02
CA TRP A 173 8.95 2.43 -6.25
C TRP A 173 7.53 1.86 -6.35
N ALA A 174 7.42 0.53 -6.37
CA ALA A 174 6.14 -0.14 -6.54
C ALA A 174 5.24 0.08 -5.32
N GLU A 175 5.86 0.15 -4.14
CA GLU A 175 5.25 0.41 -2.84
C GLU A 175 4.56 1.79 -2.77
N ASP A 176 5.18 2.85 -3.31
CA ASP A 176 4.64 4.22 -3.31
C ASP A 176 3.23 4.33 -3.92
N HIS A 177 2.86 3.39 -4.81
CA HIS A 177 1.55 3.37 -5.47
C HIS A 177 0.43 2.78 -4.60
N LEU A 178 0.77 2.08 -3.51
CA LEU A 178 -0.17 1.35 -2.66
C LEU A 178 -0.25 1.88 -1.24
N GLU A 179 0.78 2.60 -0.77
CA GLU A 179 0.84 3.13 0.60
C GLU A 179 -0.37 3.98 0.95
N GLY A 180 -0.79 4.91 0.09
CA GLY A 180 -1.95 5.76 0.34
C GLY A 180 -3.25 4.97 0.52
N ALA A 181 -3.52 4.01 -0.36
CA ALA A 181 -4.72 3.17 -0.26
C ALA A 181 -4.70 2.29 1.00
N MET A 182 -3.53 1.76 1.37
CA MET A 182 -3.39 0.95 2.58
C MET A 182 -3.49 1.79 3.86
N ALA A 183 -2.97 3.02 3.84
CA ALA A 183 -3.06 3.98 4.93
C ALA A 183 -4.50 4.32 5.31
N GLU A 184 -5.38 4.49 4.32
CA GLU A 184 -6.82 4.66 4.55
C GLU A 184 -7.46 3.43 5.23
N VAL A 185 -7.05 2.21 4.82
CA VAL A 185 -7.58 0.96 5.39
C VAL A 185 -7.17 0.77 6.85
N VAL A 186 -5.92 1.09 7.20
CA VAL A 186 -5.39 0.90 8.56
C VAL A 186 -5.54 2.13 9.46
N GLY A 187 -5.96 3.27 8.91
CA GLY A 187 -6.13 4.53 9.64
C GLY A 187 -4.81 5.19 10.07
N ALA A 188 -3.81 5.21 9.17
CA ALA A 188 -2.50 5.80 9.40
C ALA A 188 -2.13 6.84 8.33
N GLU A 189 -1.02 7.55 8.49
CA GLU A 189 -0.46 8.37 7.40
C GLU A 189 0.32 7.49 6.40
N PRO A 190 0.42 7.86 5.11
CA PRO A 190 1.16 7.08 4.11
C PRO A 190 2.60 6.76 4.53
N GLU A 191 3.29 7.72 5.18
CA GLU A 191 4.67 7.55 5.63
C GLU A 191 4.81 6.61 6.85
N GLU A 192 3.71 6.21 7.48
CA GLU A 192 3.66 5.25 8.59
C GLU A 192 3.38 3.81 8.12
N VAL A 193 3.08 3.63 6.83
CA VAL A 193 2.72 2.33 6.24
C VAL A 193 3.83 1.87 5.31
N ALA A 194 4.16 0.57 5.37
CA ALA A 194 5.09 -0.04 4.45
C ALA A 194 4.60 -1.43 4.03
N LEU A 195 4.47 -1.64 2.72
CA LEU A 195 4.08 -2.93 2.13
C LEU A 195 5.33 -3.76 1.81
N MET A 196 5.65 -4.74 2.66
CA MET A 196 6.84 -5.57 2.50
C MET A 196 6.64 -7.00 3.02
N ASN A 197 7.44 -7.95 2.50
CA ASN A 197 7.55 -9.34 2.97
C ASN A 197 6.19 -10.05 3.21
N GLY A 198 6.02 -10.62 4.40
CA GLY A 198 4.79 -11.20 4.91
C GLY A 198 4.69 -11.01 6.44
N LEU A 199 3.53 -11.32 7.01
CA LEU A 199 3.18 -10.99 8.40
C LEU A 199 4.26 -11.39 9.42
N THR A 200 4.67 -12.66 9.43
CA THR A 200 5.61 -13.19 10.42
C THR A 200 6.98 -12.50 10.33
N VAL A 201 7.47 -12.24 9.12
CA VAL A 201 8.74 -11.54 8.91
C VAL A 201 8.66 -10.11 9.45
N ASN A 202 7.59 -9.38 9.12
CA ASN A 202 7.41 -8.00 9.57
C ASN A 202 7.26 -7.91 11.08
N LEU A 203 6.57 -8.87 11.70
CA LEU A 203 6.48 -8.93 13.16
C LEU A 203 7.86 -9.11 13.79
N HIS A 204 8.69 -10.03 13.27
CA HIS A 204 10.06 -10.19 13.77
C HIS A 204 10.91 -8.93 13.60
N LEU A 205 10.79 -8.22 12.47
CA LEU A 205 11.49 -6.95 12.27
C LEU A 205 11.08 -5.92 13.33
N LEU A 206 9.78 -5.78 13.60
CA LEU A 206 9.26 -4.90 14.64
C LEU A 206 9.78 -5.29 16.03
N LEU A 207 9.75 -6.58 16.37
CA LEU A 207 10.22 -7.08 17.66
C LEU A 207 11.72 -6.84 17.85
N VAL A 208 12.56 -7.09 16.84
CA VAL A 208 14.01 -6.83 16.93
C VAL A 208 14.29 -5.34 17.18
N THR A 209 13.49 -4.45 16.60
CA THR A 209 13.68 -2.99 16.78
C THR A 209 13.11 -2.46 18.10
N CYS A 210 11.94 -2.93 18.52
CA CYS A 210 11.14 -2.33 19.58
C CYS A 210 11.17 -3.13 20.89
N CYS A 211 11.31 -4.46 20.83
CA CYS A 211 11.43 -5.30 22.01
C CYS A 211 12.90 -5.44 22.40
N ARG A 212 13.33 -4.56 23.30
CA ARG A 212 14.58 -4.74 24.05
C ARG A 212 14.27 -5.56 25.30
N PRO A 213 14.69 -6.83 25.38
CA PRO A 213 14.54 -7.58 26.61
C PRO A 213 15.33 -6.85 27.72
N VAL A 214 14.70 -6.79 28.90
CA VAL A 214 15.27 -6.20 30.12
C VAL A 214 16.27 -7.17 30.73
#